data_AF-A0A9Q4A460-F1
#
_entry.id   AF-A0A9Q4A460-F1
#
_cell.length_a   1.000
_cell.length_b   1.000
_cell.length_c   1.000
_cell.angle_alpha   90.00
_cell.angle_beta   90.00
_cell.angle_gamma   90.00
#
_symmetry.space_group_name_H-M   'P 1'
#
loop_
_entity.id
_entity.type
_entity.pdbx_description
1 polymer ?
#
loop_
_entity_poly.entity_id
_entity_poly.type
_entity_poly.pdbx_seq_one_letter_code
_entity_poly.pdbx_strand_id
1 'polypeptide(L)'
;RLAARINVSEWQNNPQSKQYISYLKGKQGRRINDYFRDFIGCQEGIDGPGETRTLLKAFSDFVESEDMANEAACEKTSTLVSYSMTQAKLGEPVTLDELSGLIDEDRPKNFYDFIKAKDYGLSESLPPDKKTLNTFRRLTGRAEGMSISFEAHLLSDKIEFDEAGGTLTLRNLPTQLTNQLKHTAA
;
A
#
# COMPACT_ATOMS: atom_id res chain seq x y z
N ARG A 1 24.68 -10.81 8.07
CA ARG A 1 24.45 -12.10 7.39
C ARG A 1 23.83 -11.78 6.04
N LEU A 2 24.41 -12.31 4.97
CA LEU A 2 23.94 -12.16 3.59
C LEU A 2 23.50 -13.56 3.14
N ALA A 3 22.37 -13.65 2.45
CA ALA A 3 21.86 -14.90 1.91
C ALA A 3 21.00 -14.58 0.68
N ALA A 4 20.97 -15.49 -0.28
CA ALA A 4 20.07 -15.45 -1.42
C ALA A 4 19.21 -16.72 -1.44
N ARG A 5 17.95 -16.58 -1.88
CA ARG A 5 17.02 -17.68 -2.14
C ARG A 5 16.62 -17.62 -3.60
N ILE A 6 16.71 -18.75 -4.27
CA ILE A 6 16.29 -18.92 -5.67
C ILE A 6 15.09 -19.87 -5.69
N ASN A 7 13.99 -19.45 -6.30
CA ASN A 7 12.85 -20.30 -6.60
C ASN A 7 13.06 -20.93 -7.99
N VAL A 8 13.62 -22.14 -7.98
CA VAL A 8 13.97 -22.86 -9.21
C VAL A 8 12.74 -23.17 -10.07
N SER A 9 11.60 -23.48 -9.45
CA SER A 9 10.35 -23.76 -10.16
C SER A 9 9.84 -22.53 -10.92
N GLU A 10 9.88 -21.35 -10.31
CA GLU A 10 9.49 -20.10 -10.97
C GLU A 10 10.43 -19.76 -12.13
N TRP A 11 11.74 -19.92 -11.90
CA TRP A 11 12.76 -19.64 -12.91
C TRP A 11 12.61 -20.53 -14.15
N GLN A 12 12.27 -21.80 -13.96
CA GLN A 12 12.17 -22.77 -15.06
C GLN A 12 10.83 -22.72 -15.80
N ASN A 13 9.73 -22.44 -15.09
CA ASN A 13 8.38 -22.58 -15.65
C ASN A 13 7.74 -21.26 -16.07
N ASN A 14 8.32 -20.11 -15.70
CA ASN A 14 7.81 -18.80 -16.05
C ASN A 14 8.91 -17.93 -16.71
N PRO A 15 9.12 -18.04 -18.04
CA PRO A 15 10.17 -17.32 -18.77
C PRO A 15 10.04 -15.79 -18.70
N GLN A 16 8.84 -15.28 -18.39
CA GLN A 16 8.59 -13.84 -18.23
C GLN A 16 8.86 -13.36 -16.80
N SER A 17 8.94 -14.27 -15.82
CA SER A 17 9.17 -13.92 -14.43
C SER A 17 10.58 -13.40 -14.22
N LYS A 18 10.67 -12.19 -13.65
CA LYS A 18 11.93 -11.62 -13.14
C LYS A 18 12.04 -11.77 -11.62
N GLN A 19 11.13 -12.51 -10.99
CA GLN A 19 10.93 -12.54 -9.53
C GLN A 19 11.31 -13.89 -8.87
N TYR A 20 12.21 -14.66 -9.47
CA TYR A 20 12.63 -15.97 -8.95
C TYR A 20 13.82 -15.89 -7.98
N ILE A 21 14.38 -14.71 -7.71
CA ILE A 21 15.51 -14.52 -6.79
C ILE A 21 15.18 -13.45 -5.74
N SER A 22 15.57 -13.71 -4.49
CA SER A 22 15.47 -12.77 -3.37
C SER A 22 16.71 -12.87 -2.49
N TYR A 23 17.10 -11.79 -1.80
CA TYR A 23 18.26 -11.82 -0.91
C TYR A 23 18.05 -10.99 0.36
N LEU A 24 18.71 -11.38 1.45
CA LEU A 24 18.71 -10.65 2.70
C LEU A 24 19.62 -9.42 2.60
N LYS A 25 19.02 -8.23 2.68
CA LYS A 25 19.77 -6.97 2.85
C LYS A 25 20.40 -6.94 4.24
N GLY A 26 21.72 -6.92 4.29
CA GLY A 26 22.46 -6.76 5.54
C GLY A 26 22.24 -5.37 6.15
N LYS A 27 22.16 -5.29 7.48
CA LYS A 27 22.07 -4.03 8.23
C LYS A 27 23.34 -3.17 8.17
N GLN A 28 24.42 -3.66 7.56
CA GLN A 28 25.76 -3.05 7.57
C GLN A 28 25.98 -2.03 6.44
N GLY A 29 24.91 -1.60 5.75
CA GLY A 29 24.95 -0.50 4.79
C GLY A 29 24.92 -0.92 3.32
N ARG A 30 24.59 0.06 2.47
CA ARG A 30 24.30 -0.10 1.03
C ARG A 30 25.46 -0.76 0.26
N ARG A 31 26.71 -0.37 0.55
CA ARG A 31 27.92 -0.85 -0.14
C ARG A 31 28.12 -2.37 -0.07
N ILE A 32 27.84 -2.99 1.08
CA ILE A 32 27.98 -4.44 1.26
C ILE A 32 26.87 -5.19 0.50
N ASN A 33 25.66 -4.62 0.44
CA ASN A 33 24.56 -5.19 -0.32
C ASN A 33 24.79 -5.10 -1.83
N ASP A 34 25.32 -3.96 -2.31
CA ASP A 34 25.67 -3.78 -3.72
C ASP A 34 26.77 -4.76 -4.14
N TYR A 35 27.85 -4.88 -3.35
CA TYR A 35 28.91 -5.86 -3.61
C TYR A 35 28.39 -7.29 -3.66
N PHE A 36 27.53 -7.68 -2.70
CA PHE A 36 26.96 -9.02 -2.66
C PHE A 36 26.09 -9.31 -3.87
N ARG A 37 25.27 -8.33 -4.29
CA ARG A 37 24.44 -8.40 -5.49
C ARG A 37 25.29 -8.59 -6.75
N ASP A 38 26.33 -7.77 -6.90
CA ASP A 38 27.24 -7.83 -8.04
C ASP A 38 28.01 -9.17 -8.06
N PHE A 39 28.42 -9.68 -6.89
CA PHE A 39 29.11 -10.96 -6.74
C PHE A 39 28.24 -12.17 -7.15
N ILE A 40 26.97 -12.20 -6.75
CA ILE A 40 26.05 -13.29 -7.14
C ILE A 40 25.46 -13.11 -8.54
N GLY A 41 25.76 -11.99 -9.21
CA GLY A 41 25.30 -11.69 -10.57
C GLY A 41 23.78 -11.60 -10.70
N CYS A 42 23.06 -11.33 -9.61
CA CYS A 42 21.61 -11.19 -9.64
C CYS A 42 21.22 -9.72 -9.72
N GLN A 43 20.16 -9.42 -10.46
CA GLN A 43 19.50 -8.13 -10.36
C GLN A 43 18.41 -8.22 -9.29
N GLU A 44 18.21 -7.15 -8.52
CA GLU A 44 17.15 -7.12 -7.52
C GLU A 44 15.81 -7.38 -8.21
N GLY A 45 15.01 -8.28 -7.63
CA GLY A 45 13.61 -8.41 -8.01
C GLY A 45 12.88 -7.08 -7.79
N ILE A 46 11.70 -6.95 -8.37
CA ILE A 46 10.90 -5.73 -8.29
C ILE A 46 10.69 -5.32 -6.81
N ASP A 47 11.02 -4.07 -6.45
CA ASP A 47 10.77 -3.52 -5.11
C ASP A 47 9.27 -3.29 -4.94
N GLY A 48 8.53 -4.35 -4.61
CA GLY A 48 7.07 -4.28 -4.46
C GLY A 48 6.60 -3.21 -3.48
N PRO A 49 7.20 -3.06 -2.29
CA PRO A 49 6.90 -1.93 -1.41
C PRO A 49 7.16 -0.57 -2.07
N GLY A 50 8.26 -0.42 -2.82
CA GLY A 50 8.58 0.79 -3.57
C GLY A 50 7.55 1.11 -4.65
N GLU A 51 7.28 0.16 -5.55
CA GLU A 51 6.30 0.34 -6.64
C GLU A 51 4.89 0.56 -6.10
N THR A 52 4.49 -0.16 -5.05
CA THR A 52 3.20 0.07 -4.38
C THR A 52 3.11 1.49 -3.82
N ARG A 53 4.18 2.03 -3.20
CA ARG A 53 4.18 3.44 -2.74
C ARG A 53 4.08 4.42 -3.90
N THR A 54 4.78 4.16 -5.00
CA THR A 54 4.72 5.01 -6.19
C THR A 54 3.32 5.00 -6.80
N LEU A 55 2.66 3.85 -6.89
CA LEU A 55 1.26 3.74 -7.33
C LEU A 55 0.33 4.57 -6.45
N LEU A 56 0.46 4.43 -5.12
CA LEU A 56 -0.39 5.13 -4.16
C LEU A 56 -0.16 6.65 -4.19
N LYS A 57 1.08 7.08 -4.44
CA LYS A 57 1.40 8.49 -4.69
C LYS A 57 0.72 8.98 -5.97
N ALA A 58 0.87 8.26 -7.07
CA ALA A 58 0.25 8.63 -8.34
C ALA A 58 -1.27 8.72 -8.23
N PHE A 59 -1.89 7.81 -7.47
CA PHE A 59 -3.32 7.86 -7.16
C PHE A 59 -3.71 9.09 -6.34
N SER A 60 -2.92 9.45 -5.32
CA SER A 60 -3.19 10.65 -4.50
C SER A 60 -3.09 11.92 -5.36
N ASP A 61 -2.06 12.02 -6.19
CA ASP A 61 -1.87 13.14 -7.12
C ASP A 61 -2.99 13.21 -8.17
N PHE A 62 -3.52 12.05 -8.62
CA PHE A 62 -4.65 11.97 -9.55
C PHE A 62 -5.94 12.51 -8.94
N VAL A 63 -6.27 12.05 -7.72
CA VAL A 63 -7.45 12.53 -6.97
C VAL A 63 -7.39 14.04 -6.76
N GLU A 64 -6.21 14.57 -6.41
CA GLU A 64 -6.00 16.01 -6.25
C GLU A 64 -6.15 16.76 -7.59
N SER A 65 -5.64 16.20 -8.69
CA SER A 65 -5.71 16.84 -10.01
C SER A 65 -7.13 16.92 -10.60
N GLU A 66 -8.01 16.02 -10.19
CA GLU A 66 -9.41 15.97 -10.63
C GLU A 66 -10.34 16.79 -9.70
N ASP A 67 -9.79 17.45 -8.66
CA ASP A 67 -10.54 18.20 -7.65
C ASP A 67 -11.73 17.39 -7.09
N MET A 68 -11.48 16.10 -6.82
CA MET A 68 -12.53 15.16 -6.43
C MET A 68 -13.08 15.49 -5.06
N ALA A 69 -14.40 15.45 -4.92
CA ALA A 69 -15.06 15.51 -3.63
C ALA A 69 -14.57 14.37 -2.71
N ASN A 70 -14.46 14.65 -1.40
CA ASN A 70 -13.94 13.70 -0.40
C ASN A 70 -14.63 12.33 -0.43
N GLU A 71 -15.94 12.28 -0.68
CA GLU A 71 -16.70 11.03 -0.75
C GLU A 71 -16.26 10.16 -1.95
N ALA A 72 -16.19 10.76 -3.14
CA ALA A 72 -15.73 10.09 -4.35
C ALA A 72 -14.25 9.66 -4.26
N ALA A 73 -13.40 10.51 -3.67
CA ALA A 73 -12.01 10.18 -3.40
C ALA A 73 -11.87 8.97 -2.45
N CYS A 74 -12.72 8.90 -1.42
CA CYS A 74 -12.74 7.79 -0.47
C CYS A 74 -13.19 6.48 -1.14
N GLU A 75 -14.23 6.53 -1.97
CA GLU A 75 -14.71 5.38 -2.73
C GLU A 75 -13.63 4.83 -3.67
N LYS A 76 -13.02 5.69 -4.50
CA LYS A 76 -11.93 5.29 -5.41
C LYS A 76 -10.71 4.76 -4.65
N THR A 77 -10.39 5.33 -3.49
CA THR A 77 -9.34 4.82 -2.59
C THR A 77 -9.65 3.39 -2.13
N SER A 78 -10.90 3.15 -1.72
CA SER A 78 -11.37 1.83 -1.31
C SER A 78 -11.24 0.82 -2.45
N THR A 79 -11.65 1.20 -3.67
CA THR A 79 -11.53 0.36 -4.86
C THR A 79 -10.08 -0.01 -5.17
N LEU A 80 -9.16 0.97 -5.20
CA LEU A 80 -7.73 0.71 -5.43
C LEU A 80 -7.18 -0.27 -4.40
N VAL A 81 -7.42 -0.01 -3.11
CA VAL A 81 -6.89 -0.85 -2.03
C VAL A 81 -7.51 -2.24 -2.07
N SER A 82 -8.82 -2.36 -2.32
CA SER A 82 -9.54 -3.63 -2.37
C SER A 82 -9.03 -4.52 -3.52
N TYR A 83 -8.92 -3.97 -4.73
CA TYR A 83 -8.36 -4.67 -5.88
C TYR A 83 -6.91 -5.09 -5.61
N SER A 84 -6.06 -4.16 -5.15
CA SER A 84 -4.64 -4.45 -4.87
C SER A 84 -4.46 -5.52 -3.79
N MET A 85 -5.29 -5.50 -2.75
CA MET A 85 -5.28 -6.52 -1.69
C MET A 85 -5.77 -7.88 -2.20
N THR A 86 -6.73 -7.90 -3.13
CA THR A 86 -7.22 -9.13 -3.77
C THR A 86 -6.12 -9.75 -4.62
N GLN A 87 -5.46 -8.97 -5.48
CA GLN A 87 -4.31 -9.42 -6.26
C GLN A 87 -3.20 -9.98 -5.34
N ALA A 88 -2.88 -9.26 -4.26
CA ALA A 88 -1.91 -9.74 -3.27
C ALA A 88 -2.33 -11.03 -2.54
N LYS A 89 -3.64 -11.32 -2.45
CA LYS A 89 -4.15 -12.57 -1.88
C LYS A 89 -4.03 -13.72 -2.88
N LEU A 90 -4.26 -13.44 -4.16
CA LEU A 90 -4.14 -14.40 -5.25
C LEU A 90 -2.67 -14.68 -5.64
N GLY A 91 -1.74 -13.81 -5.25
CA GLY A 91 -0.34 -13.89 -5.69
C GLY A 91 -0.13 -13.34 -7.08
N GLU A 92 -1.12 -12.61 -7.60
CA GLU A 92 -1.14 -12.00 -8.92
C GLU A 92 -0.71 -10.53 -8.83
N PRO A 93 -0.19 -9.96 -9.93
CA PRO A 93 0.21 -8.56 -9.93
C PRO A 93 -0.99 -7.62 -10.12
N VAL A 94 -0.82 -6.36 -9.74
CA VAL A 94 -1.75 -5.27 -10.05
C VAL A 94 -1.42 -4.76 -11.44
N THR A 95 -2.40 -4.74 -12.34
CA THR A 95 -2.23 -4.14 -13.67
C THR A 95 -2.80 -2.72 -13.69
N LEU A 96 -2.08 -1.77 -14.29
CA LEU A 96 -2.53 -0.38 -14.36
C LEU A 96 -3.80 -0.24 -15.20
N ASP A 97 -3.96 -1.08 -16.23
CA ASP A 97 -5.10 -1.07 -17.12
C ASP A 97 -6.40 -1.45 -16.41
N GLU A 98 -6.41 -2.61 -15.74
CA GLU A 98 -7.58 -3.07 -14.98
C GLU A 98 -7.86 -2.12 -13.80
N LEU A 99 -6.82 -1.69 -13.10
CA LEU A 99 -6.98 -0.76 -11.98
C LEU A 99 -7.60 0.57 -12.43
N SER A 100 -7.17 1.11 -13.57
CA SER A 100 -7.74 2.33 -14.14
C SER A 100 -9.22 2.16 -14.49
N GLY A 101 -9.58 1.01 -15.09
CA GLY A 101 -10.98 0.68 -15.37
C GLY A 101 -11.86 0.55 -14.13
N LEU A 102 -11.31 0.01 -13.04
CA LEU A 102 -12.03 -0.10 -11.76
C LEU A 102 -12.16 1.24 -11.03
N ILE A 103 -11.19 2.14 -11.18
CA ILE A 103 -11.21 3.47 -10.53
C ILE A 103 -12.22 4.41 -11.19
N ASP A 104 -12.43 4.29 -12.49
CA ASP A 104 -13.33 5.15 -13.26
C ASP A 104 -13.96 4.34 -14.41
N GLU A 105 -15.10 3.71 -14.15
CA GLU A 105 -15.78 2.86 -15.15
C GLU A 105 -16.26 3.66 -16.37
N ASP A 106 -16.59 4.94 -16.19
CA ASP A 106 -17.02 5.84 -17.25
C ASP A 106 -15.84 6.29 -18.14
N ARG A 107 -14.66 6.47 -17.54
CA ARG A 107 -13.43 6.85 -18.23
C ARG A 107 -12.30 5.87 -17.88
N PRO A 108 -12.34 4.63 -18.39
CA PRO A 108 -11.48 3.53 -17.93
C PRO A 108 -9.99 3.74 -18.19
N LYS A 109 -9.62 4.68 -19.06
CA LYS A 109 -8.22 5.03 -19.33
C LYS A 109 -7.72 6.26 -18.57
N ASN A 110 -8.58 6.99 -17.86
CA ASN A 110 -8.22 8.29 -17.29
C ASN A 110 -7.04 8.20 -16.32
N PHE A 111 -7.10 7.26 -15.37
CA PHE A 111 -6.02 7.07 -14.40
C PHE A 111 -4.74 6.51 -15.04
N TYR A 112 -4.89 5.59 -15.99
CA TYR A 112 -3.77 5.06 -16.78
C TYR A 112 -3.02 6.15 -17.54
N ASP A 113 -3.76 6.96 -18.30
CA ASP A 113 -3.21 8.05 -19.10
C ASP A 113 -2.58 9.13 -18.21
N PHE A 114 -3.17 9.41 -17.05
CA PHE A 114 -2.58 10.29 -16.03
C PHE A 114 -1.19 9.80 -15.58
N ILE A 115 -1.06 8.51 -15.23
CA ILE A 115 0.23 7.93 -14.83
C ILE A 115 1.26 8.05 -15.96
N LYS A 116 0.86 7.75 -17.20
CA LYS A 116 1.75 7.82 -18.36
C LYS A 116 2.20 9.24 -18.68
N ALA A 117 1.30 10.22 -18.58
CA ALA A 117 1.62 11.62 -18.86
C ALA A 117 2.59 12.23 -17.84
N LYS A 118 2.53 11.77 -16.58
CA LYS A 118 3.34 12.30 -15.46
C LYS A 118 4.66 11.54 -15.24
N ASP A 119 4.88 10.44 -15.97
CA ASP A 119 6.08 9.61 -15.93
C ASP A 119 6.53 9.22 -14.50
N TYR A 120 5.64 8.54 -13.77
CA TYR A 120 5.96 8.01 -12.43
C TYR A 120 6.99 6.87 -12.45
N GLY A 121 7.46 6.43 -13.62
CA GLY A 121 8.33 5.26 -13.76
C GLY A 121 7.67 3.94 -13.34
N LEU A 122 6.33 3.89 -13.34
CA LEU A 122 5.58 2.67 -13.03
C LEU A 122 5.54 1.73 -14.24
N SER A 123 5.82 0.46 -13.97
CA SER A 123 5.59 -0.64 -14.91
C SER A 123 4.09 -0.82 -15.17
N GLU A 124 3.71 -1.39 -16.32
CA GLU A 124 2.31 -1.74 -16.65
C GLU A 124 1.66 -2.66 -15.61
N SER A 125 2.49 -3.44 -14.93
CA SER A 125 2.11 -4.41 -13.93
C SER A 125 3.10 -4.36 -12.78
N LEU A 126 2.61 -4.31 -11.54
CA LEU A 126 3.42 -4.17 -10.34
C LEU A 126 3.02 -5.19 -9.26
N PRO A 127 3.97 -5.72 -8.46
CA PRO A 127 3.65 -6.62 -7.38
C PRO A 127 3.05 -5.85 -6.19
N PRO A 128 1.85 -6.22 -5.71
CA PRO A 128 1.21 -5.53 -4.60
C PRO A 128 1.87 -5.87 -3.25
N ASP A 129 2.16 -4.86 -2.44
CA ASP A 129 2.66 -5.03 -1.08
C ASP A 129 1.57 -4.77 -0.02
N LYS A 130 1.08 -5.85 0.61
CA LYS A 130 0.02 -5.78 1.64
C LYS A 130 0.34 -4.83 2.79
N LYS A 131 1.61 -4.75 3.21
CA LYS A 131 2.01 -3.91 4.34
C LYS A 131 1.88 -2.43 3.98
N THR A 132 2.34 -2.06 2.79
CA THR A 132 2.25 -0.71 2.25
C THR A 132 0.79 -0.31 2.02
N LEU A 133 -0.02 -1.18 1.41
CA LEU A 133 -1.47 -0.96 1.22
C LEU A 133 -2.20 -0.73 2.56
N ASN A 134 -1.94 -1.55 3.57
CA ASN A 134 -2.55 -1.39 4.89
C ASN A 134 -2.11 -0.11 5.60
N THR A 135 -0.88 0.34 5.38
CA THR A 135 -0.39 1.60 5.94
C THR A 135 -1.07 2.79 5.27
N PHE A 136 -1.28 2.72 3.95
CA PHE A 136 -1.96 3.77 3.19
C PHE A 136 -3.43 3.95 3.58
N ARG A 137 -4.15 2.83 3.78
CA ARG A 137 -5.58 2.88 4.16
C ARG A 137 -5.83 3.48 5.56
N ARG A 138 -4.81 3.54 6.42
CA ARG A 138 -4.97 3.78 7.86
C ARG A 138 -4.33 5.08 8.30
N LEU A 139 -5.07 5.86 9.08
CA LEU A 139 -4.51 6.91 9.91
C LEU A 139 -3.89 6.28 11.16
N THR A 140 -2.69 6.72 11.52
CA THR A 140 -1.95 6.19 12.66
C THR A 140 -1.29 7.30 13.46
N GLY A 141 -1.28 7.16 14.79
CA GLY A 141 -0.63 8.09 15.71
C GLY A 141 -0.12 7.37 16.96
N ARG A 142 1.00 7.81 17.52
CA ARG A 142 1.58 7.26 18.74
C ARG A 142 2.06 8.41 19.63
N ALA A 143 1.72 8.35 20.92
CA ALA A 143 2.15 9.30 21.94
C ALA A 143 2.10 8.63 23.32
N GLU A 144 3.14 8.79 24.14
CA GLU A 144 3.15 8.47 25.60
C GLU A 144 2.28 7.28 26.06
N GLY A 145 2.58 6.07 25.58
CA GLY A 145 1.83 4.86 25.98
C GLY A 145 0.50 4.63 25.25
N MET A 146 0.11 5.53 24.35
CA MET A 146 -1.06 5.44 23.48
C MET A 146 -0.66 5.18 22.02
N SER A 147 -1.37 4.26 21.38
CA SER A 147 -1.26 3.98 19.94
C SER A 147 -2.66 3.98 19.33
N ILE A 148 -2.89 4.84 18.34
CA ILE A 148 -4.15 4.97 17.63
C ILE A 148 -3.95 4.51 16.19
N SER A 149 -4.86 3.69 15.69
CA SER A 149 -4.88 3.30 14.29
C SER A 149 -6.29 2.96 13.83
N PHE A 150 -6.77 3.61 12.78
CA PHE A 150 -8.09 3.38 12.19
C PHE A 150 -8.09 3.69 10.70
N GLU A 151 -9.09 3.23 9.97
CA GLU A 151 -9.22 3.50 8.53
C GLU A 151 -9.84 4.86 8.30
N ALA A 152 -9.37 5.58 7.28
CA ALA A 152 -9.80 6.95 7.02
C ALA A 152 -11.33 7.07 6.83
N HIS A 153 -11.97 6.07 6.23
CA HIS A 153 -13.44 6.04 6.03
C HIS A 153 -14.25 6.04 7.34
N LEU A 154 -13.64 5.76 8.49
CA LEU A 154 -14.31 5.83 9.79
C LEU A 154 -14.42 7.28 10.31
N LEU A 155 -13.70 8.22 9.69
CA LEU A 155 -13.89 9.65 9.94
C LEU A 155 -15.29 10.06 9.49
N SER A 156 -15.99 10.83 10.32
CA SER A 156 -17.38 11.29 10.10
C SER A 156 -18.46 10.22 10.26
N ASP A 157 -18.10 8.97 10.59
CA ASP A 157 -19.06 7.92 11.01
C ASP A 157 -18.85 7.58 12.49
N LYS A 158 -17.82 6.78 12.80
CA LYS A 158 -17.52 6.34 14.17
C LYS A 158 -16.48 7.21 14.86
N ILE A 159 -15.73 7.98 14.09
CA ILE A 159 -14.63 8.80 14.60
C ILE A 159 -14.87 10.24 14.14
N GLU A 160 -14.98 11.13 15.11
CA GLU A 160 -15.11 12.57 14.88
C GLU A 160 -13.83 13.27 15.31
N PHE A 161 -13.29 14.12 14.45
CA PHE A 161 -12.16 14.96 14.76
C PHE A 161 -12.62 16.41 14.89
N ASP A 162 -12.46 16.99 16.08
CA ASP A 162 -12.62 18.41 16.33
C ASP A 162 -11.25 19.07 16.24
N GLU A 163 -11.02 19.78 15.13
CA GLU A 163 -9.75 20.46 14.86
C GLU A 163 -9.51 21.63 15.84
N ALA A 164 -10.55 22.40 16.19
CA ALA A 164 -10.42 23.56 17.07
C ALA A 164 -10.06 23.14 18.50
N GLY A 165 -10.65 22.05 18.97
CA GLY A 165 -10.37 21.45 20.27
C GLY A 165 -9.22 20.44 20.30
N GLY A 166 -8.63 20.09 19.14
CA GLY A 166 -7.61 19.05 19.02
C GLY A 166 -8.06 17.69 19.55
N THR A 167 -9.35 17.36 19.45
CA THR A 167 -9.97 16.21 20.11
C THR A 167 -10.45 15.17 19.11
N LEU A 168 -10.18 13.89 19.38
CA LEU A 168 -10.71 12.76 18.62
C LEU A 168 -11.77 12.03 19.46
N THR A 169 -13.02 12.04 19.00
CA THR A 169 -14.14 11.35 19.66
C THR A 169 -14.41 10.02 18.97
N LEU A 170 -14.37 8.92 19.74
CA LEU A 170 -14.68 7.58 19.24
C LEU A 170 -16.07 7.15 19.72
N ARG A 171 -16.98 6.89 18.79
CA ARG A 171 -18.31 6.33 19.03
C ARG A 171 -18.28 4.81 18.83
N ASN A 172 -19.15 4.09 19.55
CA ASN A 172 -19.31 2.64 19.43
C ASN A 172 -18.00 1.85 19.63
N LEU A 173 -17.35 2.07 20.79
CA LEU A 173 -16.08 1.42 21.13
C LEU A 173 -16.18 -0.13 21.05
N PRO A 174 -15.11 -0.81 20.61
CA PRO A 174 -15.07 -2.28 20.60
C PRO A 174 -15.45 -2.88 21.96
N THR A 175 -16.24 -3.95 21.96
CA THR A 175 -16.76 -4.57 23.20
C THR A 175 -15.65 -4.92 24.18
N GLN A 176 -14.51 -5.40 23.67
CA GLN A 176 -13.35 -5.73 24.48
C GLN A 176 -12.79 -4.50 25.22
N LEU A 177 -12.62 -3.37 24.52
CA LEU A 177 -12.13 -2.12 25.13
C LEU A 177 -13.16 -1.57 26.12
N THR A 178 -14.45 -1.60 25.76
CA THR A 178 -15.54 -1.18 26.65
C THR A 178 -15.54 -1.97 27.95
N ASN A 179 -15.34 -3.29 27.89
CA ASN A 179 -15.27 -4.14 29.07
C ASN A 179 -14.04 -3.85 29.93
N GLN A 180 -12.87 -3.64 29.32
CA GLN A 180 -11.66 -3.25 30.04
C GLN A 180 -11.86 -1.92 30.78
N LEU A 181 -12.40 -0.90 30.12
CA LEU A 181 -12.68 0.41 30.71
C LEU A 181 -13.64 0.31 31.91
N LYS A 182 -14.71 -0.50 31.79
CA LYS A 182 -15.66 -0.72 32.89
C LYS A 182 -15.02 -1.40 34.10
N HIS A 183 -14.04 -2.27 33.90
CA HIS A 183 -13.34 -2.96 34.99
C HIS A 183 -12.28 -2.07 35.66
N THR A 184 -11.64 -1.18 34.91
CA THR A 184 -10.63 -0.26 35.46
C THR A 184 -11.26 0.96 36.15
N ALA A 185 -12.47 1.33 35.78
CA ALA A 185 -13.21 2.44 36.39
C ALA A 185 -13.97 2.06 37.68
N ALA A 186 -13.96 0.77 38.05
CA ALA A 186 -14.52 0.24 39.31
C ALA A 186 -13.42 0.12 40.37
#